data_AF-A0A1W9IYL0-F1
#
_entry.id   AF-A0A1W9IYL0-F1
#
_cell.length_a   1.000
_cell.length_b   1.000
_cell.length_c   1.000
_cell.angle_alpha   90.00
_cell.angle_beta   90.00
_cell.angle_gamma   90.00
#
_symmetry.space_group_name_H-M   'P 1'
#
loop_
_entity.id
_entity.type
_entity.pdbx_description
1 polymer ?
#
loop_
_entity_poly.entity_id
_entity_poly.type
_entity_poly.pdbx_seq_one_letter_code
_entity_poly.pdbx_strand_id
1 'polypeptide(L)'
;MGERVKVSDLEKLTLLYERFRDVCLVEKEVWKEIFMPRDITQGGPVRTNVQDRYDVEIDDSAIEDTLEANIPLGKASLEAAIQEYRQHITFYRRA
;
A
#
# COMPACT_ATOMS: atom_id res chain seq x y z
N MET A 1 -17.97 11.16 6.42
CA MET A 1 -17.48 9.77 6.61
C MET A 1 -16.98 9.33 5.26
N GLY A 2 -15.67 9.36 5.02
CA GLY A 2 -15.11 9.00 3.72
C GLY A 2 -15.35 7.51 3.47
N GLU A 3 -16.04 7.18 2.40
CA GLU A 3 -16.25 5.79 2.00
C GLU A 3 -14.91 5.18 1.61
N ARG A 4 -14.43 4.25 2.44
CA ARG A 4 -13.25 3.45 2.13
C ARG A 4 -13.70 2.22 1.36
N VAL A 5 -13.27 2.10 0.10
CA VAL A 5 -13.66 1.02 -0.79
C VAL A 5 -12.60 -0.07 -0.73
N LYS A 6 -12.96 -1.26 -0.23
CA LYS A 6 -12.04 -2.41 -0.21
C LYS A 6 -11.61 -2.74 -1.64
N VAL A 7 -10.31 -2.83 -1.86
CA VAL A 7 -9.74 -3.20 -3.16
C VAL A 7 -9.71 -4.72 -3.26
N SER A 8 -10.56 -5.27 -4.12
CA SER A 8 -10.65 -6.72 -4.40
C SER A 8 -10.01 -7.10 -5.74
N ASP A 9 -9.59 -6.11 -6.51
CA ASP A 9 -9.07 -6.26 -7.86
C ASP A 9 -7.61 -6.76 -7.82
N LEU A 10 -7.32 -7.88 -8.48
CA LEU A 10 -6.01 -8.55 -8.41
C LEU A 10 -4.90 -7.72 -9.05
N GLU A 11 -5.20 -7.01 -10.14
CA GLU A 11 -4.22 -6.15 -10.83
C GLU A 11 -3.86 -4.98 -9.93
N LYS A 12 -4.87 -4.33 -9.33
CA LYS A 12 -4.63 -3.25 -8.36
C LYS A 12 -3.94 -3.74 -7.09
N LEU A 13 -4.33 -4.89 -6.54
CA LEU A 13 -3.68 -5.46 -5.36
C LEU A 13 -2.20 -5.69 -5.61
N THR A 14 -1.83 -6.24 -6.77
CA THR A 14 -0.43 -6.45 -7.15
C THR A 14 0.35 -5.12 -7.10
N LEU A 15 -0.18 -4.08 -7.75
CA LEU A 15 0.43 -2.74 -7.73
C LEU A 15 0.50 -2.14 -6.31
N LEU A 16 -0.52 -2.36 -5.48
CA LEU A 16 -0.57 -1.89 -4.10
C LEU A 16 0.46 -2.61 -3.24
N TYR A 17 0.66 -3.92 -3.40
CA TYR A 17 1.72 -4.66 -2.72
C TYR A 17 3.12 -4.17 -3.12
N GLU A 18 3.34 -3.90 -4.41
CA GLU A 18 4.59 -3.32 -4.89
C GLU A 18 4.85 -1.93 -4.29
N ARG A 19 3.81 -1.08 -4.26
CA ARG A 19 3.91 0.26 -3.67
C ARG A 19 4.04 0.23 -2.16
N PHE A 20 3.30 -0.62 -1.48
CA PHE A 20 3.37 -0.85 -0.04
C PHE A 20 4.79 -1.17 0.38
N ARG A 21 5.43 -2.12 -0.32
CA ARG A 21 6.82 -2.50 -0.09
C ARG A 21 7.77 -1.32 -0.26
N ASP A 22 7.57 -0.51 -1.29
CA ASP A 22 8.41 0.67 -1.56
C ASP A 22 8.23 1.74 -0.47
N VAL A 23 6.99 2.04 -0.08
CA VAL A 23 6.67 3.00 0.99
C VAL A 23 7.21 2.53 2.34
N CYS A 24 7.06 1.25 2.68
CA CYS A 24 7.67 0.66 3.88
C CYS A 24 9.19 0.88 3.93
N LEU A 25 9.89 0.88 2.80
CA LEU A 25 11.35 1.09 2.75
C LEU A 25 11.73 2.57 2.74
N VAL A 26 10.91 3.44 2.14
CA VAL A 26 11.20 4.87 1.96
C VAL A 26 10.75 5.68 3.18
N GLU A 27 9.57 5.42 3.72
CA GLU A 27 8.97 6.17 4.82
C GLU A 27 8.48 5.23 5.93
N LYS A 28 9.37 4.95 6.89
CA LYS A 28 9.15 4.00 7.99
C LYS A 28 7.92 4.27 8.86
N GLU A 29 7.39 5.49 8.86
CA GLU A 29 6.31 5.92 9.77
C GLU A 29 4.93 6.03 9.10
N VAL A 30 4.84 6.00 7.76
CA VAL A 30 3.59 6.24 7.01
C VAL A 30 3.17 5.11 6.08
N TRP A 31 3.78 3.93 6.21
CA TRP A 31 3.45 2.78 5.35
C TRP A 31 2.00 2.29 5.44
N LYS A 32 1.25 2.72 6.46
CA LYS A 32 -0.20 2.49 6.61
C LYS A 32 -1.03 3.30 5.60
N GLU A 33 -0.47 4.34 5.00
CA GLU A 33 -1.09 5.15 3.94
C GLU A 33 -0.22 5.10 2.68
N ILE A 34 -0.70 4.40 1.66
CA ILE A 34 -0.04 4.32 0.34
C ILE A 34 -0.58 5.42 -0.55
N PHE A 35 0.33 6.21 -1.11
CA PHE A 35 0.04 7.20 -2.12
C PHE A 35 0.41 6.64 -3.49
N MET A 36 -0.57 6.45 -4.38
CA MET A 36 -0.23 6.08 -5.75
C MET A 36 0.37 7.29 -6.48
N PRO A 37 1.56 7.16 -7.10
CA PRO A 37 2.10 8.21 -7.94
C PRO A 37 1.14 8.46 -9.12
N ARG A 38 1.00 9.73 -9.50
CA ARG A 38 0.10 10.15 -10.59
C ARG A 38 0.36 9.34 -11.85
N ASP A 39 -0.70 8.81 -12.44
CA ASP A 39 -0.62 8.27 -13.79
C ASP A 39 -0.42 9.47 -14.75
N ILE A 40 0.84 9.72 -15.13
CA ILE A 40 1.21 10.80 -16.07
C ILE A 40 0.92 10.39 -17.53
N THR A 41 0.32 9.21 -17.73
CA THR A 41 0.15 8.58 -19.03
C THR A 41 -1.15 9.01 -19.71
N GLN A 42 -1.36 10.31 -19.91
CA GLN A 42 -2.12 10.83 -21.07
C GLN A 42 -2.08 12.37 -21.09
N GLY A 43 -1.41 12.93 -22.11
CA GLY A 43 -1.40 14.35 -22.42
C GLY A 43 -2.77 14.87 -22.86
N GLY A 44 -3.67 15.06 -21.91
CA GLY A 44 -4.98 15.70 -22.08
C GLY A 44 -5.21 16.81 -21.05
N PRO A 45 -6.09 17.80 -21.34
CA PRO A 45 -6.26 18.98 -20.51
C PRO A 45 -6.63 18.60 -19.07
N VAL A 46 -5.75 19.00 -18.16
CA VAL A 46 -5.71 18.65 -16.74
C VAL A 46 -7.02 19.00 -16.07
N ARG A 47 -7.90 18.00 -15.90
CA ARG A 47 -9.04 18.08 -15.00
C ARG A 47 -8.83 17.09 -13.86
N THR A 48 -8.72 17.67 -12.67
CA THR A 48 -8.98 17.10 -11.33
C THR A 48 -7.77 16.60 -10.54
N ASN A 49 -7.49 17.35 -9.47
CA ASN A 49 -6.44 17.25 -8.46
C ASN A 49 -6.59 16.03 -7.50
N VAL A 50 -6.83 14.82 -7.97
CA VAL A 50 -7.02 13.66 -7.07
C VAL A 50 -5.77 12.78 -7.04
N GLN A 51 -5.06 12.79 -5.92
CA GLN A 51 -4.11 11.72 -5.57
C GLN A 51 -4.90 10.58 -4.98
N ASP A 52 -4.81 9.39 -5.58
CA ASP A 52 -5.42 8.19 -5.03
C ASP A 52 -4.68 7.76 -3.76
N ARG A 53 -5.38 7.85 -2.63
CA ARG A 53 -4.89 7.41 -1.33
C ARG A 53 -5.46 6.03 -1.03
N TYR A 54 -4.60 5.13 -0.58
CA TYR A 54 -4.98 3.81 -0.13
C TYR A 54 -4.56 3.63 1.31
N ASP A 55 -5.49 3.13 2.11
CA ASP A 55 -5.29 2.77 3.50
C ASP A 55 -4.96 1.28 3.56
N VAL A 56 -3.96 0.92 4.37
CA VAL A 56 -3.58 -0.47 4.62
C VAL A 56 -4.07 -0.84 6.00
N GLU A 57 -4.99 -1.81 6.04
CA GLU A 57 -5.48 -2.38 7.28
C GLU A 57 -4.84 -3.76 7.43
N ILE A 58 -4.20 -3.98 8.58
CA ILE A 58 -3.66 -5.28 8.95
C ILE A 58 -4.52 -5.78 10.10
N ASP A 59 -5.06 -6.99 9.94
CA ASP A 59 -5.95 -7.61 10.92
C ASP A 59 -5.24 -7.95 12.24
N ASP A 60 -3.93 -8.19 12.20
CA ASP A 60 -3.12 -8.65 13.33
C ASP A 60 -1.93 -7.71 13.63
N SER A 61 -1.83 -7.26 14.88
CA SER A 61 -0.76 -6.35 15.31
C SER A 61 0.63 -7.00 15.34
N ALA A 62 0.73 -8.33 15.45
CA ALA A 62 2.02 -9.02 15.39
C ALA A 62 2.59 -9.02 13.96
N ILE A 63 1.72 -9.01 12.95
CA ILE A 63 2.11 -8.89 11.54
C ILE A 63 2.65 -7.49 11.27
N GLU A 64 1.99 -6.46 11.82
CA GLU A 64 2.47 -5.08 11.76
C GLU A 64 3.88 -4.94 12.34
N ASP A 65 4.13 -5.47 13.55
CA ASP A 65 5.46 -5.50 14.18
C ASP A 65 6.47 -6.29 13.35
N THR A 66 6.06 -7.44 12.80
CA THR A 66 6.91 -8.27 11.94
C THR A 66 7.31 -7.50 10.68
N LEU A 67 6.38 -6.84 10.00
CA LEU A 67 6.67 -6.04 8.82
C LEU A 67 7.65 -4.92 9.18
N GLU A 68 7.41 -4.20 10.28
CA GLU A 68 8.27 -3.11 10.75
C GLU A 68 9.69 -3.58 11.11
N ALA A 69 9.81 -4.76 11.73
CA ALA A 69 11.10 -5.40 12.02
C ALA A 69 11.82 -5.87 10.74
N ASN A 70 11.08 -6.18 9.68
CA ASN A 70 11.62 -6.56 8.38
C ASN A 70 12.01 -5.36 7.49
N ILE A 71 11.46 -4.16 7.72
CA ILE A 71 11.85 -2.94 7.02
C ILE A 71 13.38 -2.72 7.02
N PRO A 72 14.09 -2.69 8.18
CA PRO A 72 15.53 -2.48 8.20
C PRO A 72 16.35 -3.65 7.62
N LEU A 73 15.76 -4.84 7.48
CA LEU A 73 16.39 -6.00 6.82
C LEU A 73 16.40 -5.83 5.29
N GLY A 74 15.56 -4.94 4.77
CA GLY A 74 15.52 -4.54 3.38
C GLY A 74 14.48 -5.27 2.54
N LYS A 75 14.55 -5.00 1.24
CA LYS A 75 13.51 -5.32 0.24
C LYS A 75 13.08 -6.80 0.24
N ALA A 76 14.03 -7.72 0.39
CA ALA A 76 13.81 -9.16 0.25
C ALA A 76 13.07 -9.74 1.46
N SER A 77 13.50 -9.37 2.67
CA SER A 77 12.87 -9.80 3.91
C SER A 77 11.45 -9.26 4.06
N LEU A 78 11.25 -7.98 3.72
CA LEU A 78 9.93 -7.36 3.73
C LEU A 78 8.97 -8.03 2.73
N GLU A 79 9.44 -8.35 1.51
CA GLU A 79 8.62 -9.06 0.52
C GLU A 79 8.22 -10.45 0.98
N ALA A 80 9.13 -11.19 1.62
CA ALA A 80 8.82 -12.51 2.19
C ALA A 80 7.73 -12.39 3.27
N ALA A 81 7.85 -11.43 4.19
CA ALA A 81 6.83 -11.19 5.20
C ALA A 81 5.48 -10.77 4.58
N ILE A 82 5.48 -9.81 3.64
CA ILE A 82 4.26 -9.39 2.94
C ILE A 82 3.58 -10.58 2.24
N GLN A 83 4.34 -11.46 1.58
CA GLN A 83 3.77 -12.63 0.91
C GLN A 83 3.19 -13.66 1.89
N GLU A 84 3.88 -13.89 3.01
CA GLU A 84 3.44 -14.79 4.08
C GLU A 84 2.12 -14.27 4.71
N TYR A 85 2.04 -12.97 4.95
CA TYR A 85 0.92 -12.33 5.63
C TYR A 85 -0.10 -11.65 4.72
N ARG A 86 -0.02 -11.82 3.40
CA ARG A 86 -0.92 -11.21 2.40
C ARG A 86 -2.41 -11.47 2.67
N GLN A 87 -2.71 -12.51 3.42
CA GLN A 87 -4.08 -12.91 3.78
C GLN A 87 -4.68 -11.98 4.85
N HIS A 88 -3.83 -11.36 5.66
CA HIS A 88 -4.19 -10.44 6.74
C HIS A 88 -4.04 -8.97 6.34
N ILE A 89 -3.42 -8.68 5.19
CA ILE A 89 -3.23 -7.33 4.66
C ILE A 89 -4.41 -7.02 3.73
N THR A 90 -5.21 -6.02 4.10
CA THR A 90 -6.33 -5.53 3.29
C THR A 90 -6.09 -4.09 2.87
N PHE A 91 -6.29 -3.80 1.59
CA PHE A 91 -6.19 -2.44 1.07
C PHE A 91 -7.56 -1.81 0.87
N TYR A 92 -7.68 -0.55 1.27
CA TYR A 92 -8.88 0.25 1.06
C TYR A 92 -8.54 1.52 0.30
N ARG A 93 -9.24 1.78 -0.80
CA ARG A 93 -9.16 3.06 -1.50
C ARG A 93 -9.96 4.11 -0.74
N ARG A 94 -9.35 5.26 -0.45
CA ARG A 94 -10.03 6.40 0.15
C ARG A 94 -10.64 7.26 -0.96
N ALA A 95 -11.96 7.39 -0.95
CA ALA A 95 -12.71 8.25 -1.88
C ALA A 95 -12.61 9.75 -1.52
#